data_AF-A0A6N4AAY0-F1
#
_entry.id   AF-A0A6N4AAY0-F1
#
_cell.length_a   1.000
_cell.length_b   1.000
_cell.length_c   1.000
_cell.angle_alpha   90.00
_cell.angle_beta   90.00
_cell.angle_gamma   90.00
#
_symmetry.space_group_name_H-M   'P 1'
#
loop_
_entity.id
_entity.type
_entity.pdbx_description
1 polymer ?
#
loop_
_entity_poly.entity_id
_entity_poly.type
_entity_poly.pdbx_seq_one_letter_code
_entity_poly.pdbx_strand_id
1 'polypeptide(L)'
;MSSDFIRKLENSTAHRQSRELISDSICANPELLPVLMGVLLDTKNKNHYKACWTSELVFEKHIEWLIPYLDVFSKTLSSYSHDGALRSVSKICLFSATYHLKKKKSGAIFLTDEQLELMVESCFDWLISNQKVATKAYAMRALYAFGKINDWIYPELKTILTQDYPNHSAAYKLASKEILKKLK
;
A
#
# COMPACT_ATOMS: atom_id res chain seq x y z
N MET A 1 -10.74 -21.82 -15.14
CA MET A 1 -10.23 -20.43 -15.25
C MET A 1 -9.72 -19.90 -13.91
N SER A 2 -10.56 -19.80 -12.87
CA SER A 2 -10.10 -19.38 -11.52
C SER A 2 -9.04 -20.31 -10.91
N SER A 3 -9.22 -21.63 -11.01
CA SER A 3 -8.26 -22.64 -10.52
C SER A 3 -6.87 -22.52 -11.17
N ASP A 4 -6.82 -22.29 -12.48
CA ASP A 4 -5.55 -22.11 -13.21
C ASP A 4 -4.85 -20.80 -12.81
N PHE A 5 -5.61 -19.73 -12.61
CA PHE A 5 -5.08 -18.45 -12.15
C PHE A 5 -4.49 -18.58 -10.75
N ILE A 6 -5.20 -19.22 -9.82
CA ILE A 6 -4.69 -19.48 -8.46
C ILE A 6 -3.38 -20.28 -8.55
N ARG A 7 -3.33 -21.37 -9.31
CA ARG A 7 -2.09 -22.15 -9.48
C ARG A 7 -0.92 -21.31 -10.03
N LYS A 8 -1.18 -20.39 -10.97
CA LYS A 8 -0.14 -19.45 -11.47
C LYS A 8 0.32 -18.49 -10.36
N LEU A 9 -0.61 -17.96 -9.57
CA LEU A 9 -0.32 -17.10 -8.43
C LEU A 9 0.52 -17.82 -7.37
N GLU A 10 0.14 -19.05 -7.03
CA GLU A 10 0.86 -19.89 -6.06
C GLU A 10 2.27 -20.22 -6.52
N ASN A 11 2.50 -20.42 -7.82
CA ASN A 11 3.82 -20.70 -8.39
C ASN A 11 4.63 -19.44 -8.69
N SER A 12 4.08 -18.25 -8.44
CA SER A 12 4.77 -16.98 -8.67
C SER A 12 5.94 -16.76 -7.72
N THR A 13 6.91 -15.98 -8.18
CA THR A 13 8.11 -15.61 -7.43
C THR A 13 8.17 -14.11 -7.19
N ALA A 14 9.08 -13.67 -6.30
CA ALA A 14 9.29 -12.24 -6.04
C ALA A 14 9.89 -11.48 -7.24
N HIS A 15 10.43 -12.17 -8.25
CA HIS A 15 10.98 -11.56 -9.45
C HIS A 15 9.90 -10.75 -10.18
N ARG A 16 10.24 -9.51 -10.56
CA ARG A 16 9.30 -8.57 -11.18
C ARG A 16 8.60 -9.16 -12.41
N GLN A 17 9.35 -9.82 -13.30
CA GLN A 17 8.79 -10.46 -14.49
C GLN A 17 7.72 -11.51 -14.16
N SER A 18 7.92 -12.32 -13.11
CA SER A 18 6.92 -13.33 -12.69
C SER A 18 5.61 -12.68 -12.24
N ARG A 19 5.69 -11.52 -11.59
CA ARG A 19 4.54 -10.76 -11.10
C ARG A 19 3.84 -9.99 -12.22
N GLU A 20 4.62 -9.44 -13.15
CA GLU A 20 4.11 -8.74 -14.34
C GLU A 20 3.28 -9.67 -15.22
N LEU A 21 3.73 -10.91 -15.48
CA LEU A 21 2.96 -11.89 -16.25
C LEU A 21 1.56 -12.14 -15.66
N ILE A 22 1.45 -12.18 -14.33
CA ILE A 22 0.17 -12.41 -13.64
C ILE A 22 -0.66 -11.13 -13.67
N SER A 23 -0.06 -9.98 -13.37
CA SER A 23 -0.70 -8.67 -13.47
C SER A 23 -1.28 -8.43 -14.87
N ASP A 24 -0.53 -8.74 -15.91
CA ASP A 24 -0.96 -8.56 -17.30
C ASP A 24 -2.09 -9.51 -17.66
N SER A 25 -2.11 -10.73 -17.09
CA SER A 25 -3.25 -11.65 -17.24
C SER A 25 -4.54 -11.08 -16.63
N ILE A 26 -4.43 -10.35 -15.51
CA ILE A 26 -5.58 -9.66 -14.90
C ILE A 26 -5.99 -8.43 -15.71
N CYS A 27 -5.04 -7.67 -16.23
CA CYS A 27 -5.34 -6.55 -17.13
C CYS A 27 -6.05 -7.02 -18.41
N ALA A 28 -5.68 -8.18 -18.95
CA ALA A 28 -6.33 -8.79 -20.11
C ALA A 28 -7.68 -9.43 -19.78
N ASN A 29 -7.89 -9.89 -18.53
CA ASN A 29 -9.14 -10.46 -18.06
C ASN A 29 -9.50 -9.95 -16.65
N PRO A 30 -10.18 -8.80 -16.54
CA PRO A 30 -10.52 -8.19 -15.26
C PRO A 30 -11.42 -9.05 -14.36
N GLU A 31 -12.10 -10.08 -14.88
CA GLU A 31 -12.88 -11.04 -14.09
C GLU A 31 -12.01 -11.86 -13.12
N LEU A 32 -10.70 -11.84 -13.29
CA LEU A 32 -9.74 -12.47 -12.37
C LEU A 32 -9.46 -11.60 -11.13
N LEU A 33 -9.79 -10.31 -11.16
CA LEU A 33 -9.53 -9.40 -10.05
C LEU A 33 -10.23 -9.83 -8.75
N PRO A 34 -11.53 -10.18 -8.72
CA PRO A 34 -12.18 -10.69 -7.51
C PRO A 34 -11.47 -11.91 -6.91
N VAL A 35 -10.94 -12.80 -7.76
CA VAL A 35 -10.19 -13.98 -7.32
C VAL A 35 -8.87 -13.57 -6.66
N LEU A 36 -8.13 -12.63 -7.26
CA LEU A 36 -6.92 -12.06 -6.66
C LEU A 36 -7.21 -11.38 -5.32
N MET A 37 -8.27 -10.57 -5.26
CA MET A 37 -8.66 -9.84 -4.05
C MET A 37 -9.10 -10.78 -2.94
N GLY A 38 -9.77 -11.89 -3.26
CA GLY A 38 -10.11 -12.93 -2.29
C GLY A 38 -8.88 -13.54 -1.61
N VAL A 39 -7.76 -13.70 -2.33
CA VAL A 39 -6.50 -14.19 -1.76
C VAL A 39 -5.75 -13.08 -1.02
N LEU A 40 -5.76 -11.85 -1.54
CA LEU A 40 -5.10 -10.71 -0.92
C LEU A 40 -5.71 -10.39 0.46
N LEU A 41 -7.04 -10.34 0.53
CA LEU A 41 -7.79 -9.90 1.71
C LEU A 41 -7.89 -10.98 2.81
N ASP A 42 -7.57 -12.24 2.48
CA ASP A 42 -7.45 -13.34 3.44
C ASP A 42 -6.01 -13.49 3.93
N THR A 43 -5.67 -12.81 5.03
CA THR A 43 -4.32 -12.87 5.62
C THR A 43 -3.94 -14.25 6.15
N LYS A 44 -4.90 -15.16 6.32
CA LYS A 44 -4.64 -16.57 6.71
C LYS A 44 -4.23 -17.42 5.51
N ASN A 45 -4.51 -16.97 4.29
CA ASN A 45 -4.07 -17.67 3.10
C ASN A 45 -2.54 -17.65 3.01
N LYS A 46 -1.91 -18.81 2.90
CA LYS A 46 -0.44 -18.94 2.81
C LYS A 46 0.16 -18.16 1.63
N ASN A 47 -0.63 -17.85 0.60
CA ASN A 47 -0.19 -17.13 -0.59
C ASN A 47 -0.64 -15.66 -0.64
N HIS A 48 -1.24 -15.11 0.44
CA HIS A 48 -1.73 -13.72 0.46
C HIS A 48 -0.65 -12.72 0.04
N TYR A 49 0.61 -12.93 0.48
CA TYR A 49 1.72 -12.03 0.13
C TYR A 49 2.03 -12.03 -1.37
N LYS A 50 1.82 -13.14 -2.08
CA LYS A 50 1.96 -13.21 -3.55
C LYS A 50 0.84 -12.43 -4.23
N ALA A 51 -0.38 -12.51 -3.69
CA ALA A 51 -1.49 -11.69 -4.15
C ALA A 51 -1.21 -10.19 -3.94
N CYS A 52 -0.64 -9.80 -2.79
CA CYS A 52 -0.20 -8.42 -2.55
C CYS A 52 0.82 -7.95 -3.59
N TRP A 53 1.82 -8.78 -3.91
CA TRP A 53 2.84 -8.41 -4.88
C TRP A 53 2.30 -8.17 -6.29
N THR A 54 1.35 -9.00 -6.72
CA THR A 54 0.68 -8.86 -8.01
C THR A 54 -0.26 -7.65 -8.00
N SER A 55 -1.05 -7.49 -6.92
CA SER A 55 -1.99 -6.39 -6.78
C SER A 55 -1.32 -5.02 -6.77
N GLU A 56 -0.09 -4.93 -6.24
CA GLU A 56 0.73 -3.73 -6.35
C GLU A 56 0.91 -3.28 -7.81
N LEU A 57 1.21 -4.22 -8.72
CA LEU A 57 1.43 -3.92 -10.13
C LEU A 57 0.12 -3.61 -10.87
N VAL A 58 -0.96 -4.28 -10.49
CA VAL A 58 -2.30 -3.98 -11.03
C VAL A 58 -2.71 -2.56 -10.65
N PHE A 59 -2.61 -2.20 -9.37
CA PHE A 59 -3.04 -0.90 -8.88
C PHE A 59 -2.07 0.24 -9.20
N GLU A 60 -0.82 -0.07 -9.58
CA GLU A 60 0.08 0.92 -10.21
C GLU A 60 -0.48 1.42 -11.55
N LYS A 61 -1.23 0.57 -12.27
CA LYS A 61 -1.86 0.88 -13.57
C LYS A 61 -3.34 1.31 -13.42
N HIS A 62 -4.09 0.65 -12.53
CA HIS A 62 -5.55 0.73 -12.42
C HIS A 62 -6.02 0.86 -10.97
N ILE A 63 -5.57 1.90 -10.26
CA ILE A 63 -5.92 2.11 -8.84
C ILE A 63 -7.43 2.21 -8.60
N GLU A 64 -8.20 2.70 -9.58
CA GLU A 64 -9.67 2.75 -9.52
C GLU A 64 -10.33 1.37 -9.40
N TRP A 65 -9.65 0.29 -9.79
CA TRP A 65 -10.18 -1.07 -9.61
C TRP A 65 -10.20 -1.52 -8.14
N LEU A 66 -9.54 -0.78 -7.25
CA LEU A 66 -9.61 -1.01 -5.81
C LEU A 66 -10.95 -0.57 -5.20
N ILE A 67 -11.70 0.33 -5.86
CA ILE A 67 -12.95 0.94 -5.35
C ILE A 67 -13.91 -0.08 -4.69
N PRO A 68 -14.31 -1.18 -5.34
CA PRO A 68 -15.26 -2.13 -4.75
C PRO A 68 -14.71 -2.89 -3.54
N TYR A 69 -13.42 -2.79 -3.26
CA TYR A 69 -12.75 -3.49 -2.16
C TYR A 69 -12.22 -2.55 -1.08
N LEU A 70 -12.36 -1.23 -1.23
CA LEU A 70 -11.74 -0.25 -0.33
C LEU A 70 -12.11 -0.45 1.14
N ASP A 71 -13.39 -0.75 1.42
CA ASP A 71 -13.87 -0.97 2.78
C ASP A 71 -13.18 -2.16 3.46
N VAL A 72 -13.12 -3.31 2.78
CA VAL A 72 -12.48 -4.51 3.32
C VAL A 72 -10.97 -4.32 3.34
N PHE A 73 -10.39 -3.74 2.29
CA PHE A 73 -8.96 -3.50 2.17
C PHE A 73 -8.44 -2.64 3.32
N SER A 74 -9.06 -1.49 3.61
CA SER A 74 -8.61 -0.60 4.68
C SER A 74 -8.68 -1.26 6.05
N LYS A 75 -9.72 -2.06 6.32
CA LYS A 75 -9.87 -2.83 7.58
C LYS A 75 -8.84 -3.96 7.71
N THR A 76 -8.46 -4.59 6.61
CA THR A 76 -7.49 -5.70 6.61
C THR A 76 -6.04 -5.23 6.83
N LEU A 77 -5.71 -3.95 6.58
CA LEU A 77 -4.33 -3.45 6.62
C LEU A 77 -3.59 -3.76 7.93
N SER A 78 -4.26 -3.59 9.08
CA SER A 78 -3.70 -3.85 10.41
C SER A 78 -3.40 -5.33 10.68
N SER A 79 -3.96 -6.24 9.87
CA SER A 79 -3.79 -7.68 10.03
C SER A 79 -2.59 -8.26 9.27
N TYR A 80 -1.90 -7.49 8.42
CA TYR A 80 -0.72 -7.98 7.72
C TYR A 80 0.53 -7.97 8.62
N SER A 81 1.26 -9.08 8.61
CA SER A 81 2.54 -9.22 9.31
C SER A 81 3.68 -9.70 8.40
N HIS A 82 3.37 -10.23 7.22
CA HIS A 82 4.37 -10.74 6.30
C HIS A 82 5.13 -9.59 5.60
N ASP A 83 6.46 -9.54 5.73
CA ASP A 83 7.32 -8.48 5.17
C ASP A 83 7.03 -8.17 3.70
N GLY A 84 6.89 -9.22 2.88
CA GLY A 84 6.59 -9.08 1.46
C GLY A 84 5.20 -8.49 1.19
N ALA A 85 4.22 -8.81 2.04
CA ALA A 85 2.86 -8.27 1.90
C ALA A 85 2.85 -6.80 2.31
N LEU A 86 3.42 -6.50 3.48
CA LEU A 86 3.53 -5.15 4.06
C LEU A 86 4.17 -4.16 3.10
N ARG A 87 5.25 -4.56 2.40
CA ARG A 87 5.86 -3.72 1.37
C ARG A 87 4.88 -3.34 0.27
N SER A 88 4.10 -4.30 -0.23
CA SER A 88 3.17 -4.06 -1.33
C SER A 88 1.94 -3.29 -0.89
N VAL A 89 1.33 -3.62 0.25
CA VAL A 89 0.14 -2.91 0.73
C VAL A 89 0.46 -1.48 1.15
N SER A 90 1.64 -1.21 1.76
CA SER A 90 2.08 0.16 2.04
C SER A 90 2.29 1.00 0.76
N LYS A 91 2.74 0.38 -0.34
CA LYS A 91 2.82 1.05 -1.64
C LYS A 91 1.43 1.28 -2.24
N ILE A 92 0.49 0.35 -2.07
CA ILE A 92 -0.92 0.54 -2.47
C ILE A 92 -1.56 1.69 -1.67
N CYS A 93 -1.24 1.85 -0.37
CA CYS A 93 -1.67 3.01 0.41
C CYS A 93 -1.12 4.32 -0.16
N LEU A 94 0.15 4.35 -0.60
CA LEU A 94 0.74 5.52 -1.28
C LEU A 94 0.01 5.85 -2.59
N PHE A 95 -0.31 4.83 -3.41
CA PHE A 95 -1.09 5.03 -4.63
C PHE A 95 -2.48 5.58 -4.31
N SER A 96 -3.14 5.02 -3.30
CA SER A 96 -4.47 5.43 -2.83
C SER A 96 -4.47 6.89 -2.35
N ALA A 97 -3.49 7.27 -1.53
CA ALA A 97 -3.34 8.64 -1.03
C ALA A 97 -3.12 9.65 -2.17
N THR A 98 -2.25 9.31 -3.12
CA THR A 98 -1.93 10.17 -4.27
C THR A 98 -3.15 10.33 -5.18
N TYR A 99 -3.86 9.24 -5.45
CA TYR A 99 -5.06 9.26 -6.28
C TYR A 99 -6.22 9.99 -5.61
N HIS A 100 -6.43 9.76 -4.30
CA HIS A 100 -7.42 10.47 -3.51
C HIS A 100 -7.18 11.98 -3.53
N LEU A 101 -5.93 12.43 -3.29
CA LEU A 101 -5.56 13.84 -3.40
C LEU A 101 -5.87 14.43 -4.78
N LYS A 102 -5.57 13.70 -5.86
CA LYS A 102 -5.88 14.12 -7.22
C LYS A 102 -7.40 14.27 -7.43
N LYS A 103 -8.19 13.30 -6.96
CA LYS A 103 -9.66 13.32 -7.08
C LYS A 103 -10.29 14.45 -6.27
N LYS A 104 -9.82 14.67 -5.04
CA LYS A 104 -10.31 15.75 -4.17
C LYS A 104 -10.10 17.13 -4.82
N LYS A 105 -8.96 17.34 -5.50
CA LYS A 105 -8.71 18.57 -6.28
C LYS A 105 -9.67 18.77 -7.46
N SER A 106 -10.22 17.69 -8.02
CA SER A 106 -11.25 17.74 -9.07
C SER A 106 -12.68 17.67 -8.54
N GLY A 107 -12.89 17.79 -7.21
CA GLY A 107 -14.21 17.73 -6.59
C GLY A 107 -14.81 16.32 -6.45
N ALA A 108 -14.02 15.26 -6.66
CA ALA A 108 -14.45 13.88 -6.54
C ALA A 108 -13.84 13.20 -5.31
N ILE A 109 -14.51 12.19 -4.77
CA ILE A 109 -14.06 11.44 -3.59
C ILE A 109 -13.68 10.02 -4.04
N PHE A 110 -12.47 9.57 -3.66
CA PHE A 110 -12.01 8.19 -3.87
C PHE A 110 -12.05 7.34 -2.59
N LEU A 111 -11.75 7.95 -1.44
CA LEU A 111 -11.75 7.30 -0.13
C LEU A 111 -12.77 8.03 0.72
N THR A 112 -13.55 7.28 1.50
CA THR A 112 -14.32 7.88 2.60
C THR A 112 -13.37 8.35 3.70
N ASP A 113 -13.86 9.20 4.61
CA ASP A 113 -13.05 9.64 5.75
C ASP A 113 -12.62 8.46 6.62
N GLU A 114 -13.52 7.50 6.87
CA GLU A 114 -13.20 6.25 7.60
C GLU A 114 -12.11 5.43 6.92
N GLN A 115 -12.20 5.21 5.60
CA GLN A 115 -11.19 4.45 4.85
C GLN A 115 -9.83 5.16 4.87
N LEU A 116 -9.82 6.48 4.74
CA LEU A 116 -8.62 7.29 4.83
C LEU A 116 -7.99 7.17 6.21
N GLU A 117 -8.78 7.28 7.27
CA GLU A 117 -8.32 7.23 8.66
C GLU A 117 -7.68 5.87 8.98
N LEU A 118 -8.31 4.76 8.60
CA LEU A 118 -7.76 3.40 8.72
C LEU A 118 -6.42 3.24 7.96
N MET A 119 -6.29 3.82 6.77
CA MET A 119 -5.04 3.80 6.01
C MET A 119 -3.95 4.63 6.67
N VAL A 120 -4.30 5.79 7.23
CA VAL A 120 -3.37 6.68 7.95
C VAL A 120 -2.87 6.01 9.23
N GLU A 121 -3.76 5.43 10.03
CA GLU A 121 -3.43 4.67 11.24
C GLU A 121 -2.47 3.53 10.92
N SER A 122 -2.81 2.69 9.93
CA SER A 122 -1.95 1.59 9.49
C SER A 122 -0.55 2.07 9.04
N CYS A 123 -0.49 3.21 8.34
CA CYS A 123 0.80 3.77 7.92
C CYS A 123 1.63 4.28 9.10
N PHE A 124 1.01 4.91 10.10
CA PHE A 124 1.71 5.31 11.32
C PHE A 124 2.21 4.10 12.10
N ASP A 125 1.37 3.09 12.28
CA ASP A 125 1.74 1.83 12.95
C ASP A 125 2.94 1.15 12.29
N TRP A 126 2.95 1.06 10.96
CA TRP A 126 4.10 0.50 10.23
C TRP A 126 5.35 1.38 10.34
N LEU A 127 5.18 2.69 10.45
CA LEU A 127 6.30 3.62 10.56
C LEU A 127 6.98 3.51 11.92
N ILE A 128 6.23 3.34 13.01
CA ILE A 128 6.76 3.25 14.39
C ILE A 128 7.16 1.83 14.80
N SER A 129 6.54 0.79 14.23
CA SER A 129 6.85 -0.60 14.55
C SER A 129 8.14 -1.10 13.86
N ASN A 130 8.59 -2.30 14.24
CA ASN A 130 9.80 -2.93 13.68
C ASN A 130 9.56 -3.51 12.27
N GLN A 131 9.34 -2.63 11.29
CA GLN A 131 9.13 -3.00 9.89
C GLN A 131 10.37 -2.77 9.03
N LYS A 132 10.44 -3.50 7.92
CA LYS A 132 11.48 -3.29 6.90
C LYS A 132 11.41 -1.86 6.36
N VAL A 133 12.59 -1.32 6.04
CA VAL A 133 12.78 0.06 5.58
C VAL A 133 11.89 0.40 4.37
N ALA A 134 11.69 -0.55 3.44
CA ALA A 134 10.84 -0.32 2.28
C ALA A 134 9.38 -0.02 2.66
N THR A 135 8.81 -0.80 3.59
CA THR A 135 7.46 -0.57 4.13
C THR A 135 7.37 0.81 4.77
N LYS A 136 8.29 1.13 5.69
CA LYS A 136 8.35 2.44 6.34
C LYS A 136 8.46 3.59 5.33
N ALA A 137 9.26 3.41 4.29
CA ALA A 137 9.50 4.43 3.27
C ALA A 137 8.27 4.68 2.37
N TYR A 138 7.43 3.68 2.13
CA TYR A 138 6.14 3.89 1.45
C TYR A 138 5.11 4.49 2.40
N ALA A 139 5.05 4.02 3.65
CA ALA A 139 4.16 4.56 4.67
C ALA A 139 4.38 6.06 4.92
N MET A 140 5.63 6.51 5.13
CA MET A 140 5.92 7.95 5.33
C MET A 140 5.57 8.80 4.10
N ARG A 141 5.66 8.25 2.89
CA ARG A 141 5.26 8.95 1.65
C ARG A 141 3.74 9.04 1.53
N ALA A 142 3.03 7.97 1.92
CA ALA A 142 1.57 7.94 1.95
C ALA A 142 1.05 8.97 2.97
N LEU A 143 1.61 8.98 4.19
CA LEU A 143 1.30 9.96 5.23
C LEU A 143 1.57 11.39 4.76
N TYR A 144 2.69 11.64 4.08
CA TYR A 144 2.93 12.96 3.48
C TYR A 144 1.86 13.35 2.44
N ALA A 145 1.37 12.41 1.63
CA ALA A 145 0.30 12.69 0.68
C ALA A 145 -1.04 12.96 1.37
N PHE A 146 -1.38 12.17 2.41
CA PHE A 146 -2.58 12.38 3.23
C PHE A 146 -2.54 13.70 4.01
N GLY A 147 -1.37 14.13 4.48
CA GLY A 147 -1.21 15.40 5.19
C GLY A 147 -1.46 16.64 4.33
N LYS A 148 -1.56 16.52 3.00
CA LYS A 148 -2.07 17.60 2.13
C LYS A 148 -3.58 17.81 2.22
N ILE A 149 -4.26 16.92 2.93
CA ILE A 149 -5.71 16.85 3.06
C ILE A 149 -6.11 17.03 4.52
N ASN A 150 -5.35 16.42 5.44
CA ASN A 150 -5.56 16.45 6.87
C ASN A 150 -4.32 17.01 7.58
N ASP A 151 -4.36 18.28 7.95
CA ASP A 151 -3.19 19.02 8.44
C ASP A 151 -2.56 18.44 9.71
N TRP A 152 -3.33 17.71 10.52
CA TRP A 152 -2.86 17.08 11.76
C TRP A 152 -1.79 16.00 11.52
N ILE A 153 -1.73 15.42 10.32
CA ILE A 153 -0.79 14.34 9.98
C ILE A 153 0.66 14.85 9.94
N TYR A 154 0.88 16.10 9.53
CA TYR A 154 2.23 16.64 9.35
C TYR A 154 3.00 16.83 10.65
N PRO A 155 2.45 17.44 11.72
CA PRO A 155 3.10 17.49 13.02
C PRO A 155 3.52 16.11 13.54
N GLU A 156 2.64 15.12 13.42
CA GLU A 156 2.90 13.75 13.90
C GLU A 156 4.00 13.07 13.08
N LEU A 157 3.89 13.11 11.75
CA LEU A 157 4.90 12.56 10.85
C LEU A 157 6.26 13.21 11.07
N LYS A 158 6.32 14.52 11.26
CA LYS A 158 7.59 15.25 11.52
C LYS A 158 8.24 14.80 12.83
N THR A 159 7.43 14.59 13.86
CA THR A 159 7.88 14.14 15.18
C THR A 159 8.53 12.76 15.09
N ILE A 160 7.81 11.79 14.53
CA ILE A 160 8.29 10.41 14.34
C ILE A 160 9.57 10.41 13.51
N LEU A 161 9.56 11.06 12.33
CA LEU A 161 10.72 11.04 11.44
C LEU A 161 11.97 11.68 12.06
N THR A 162 11.81 12.70 12.91
CA THR A 162 12.93 13.37 13.57
C THR A 162 13.52 12.53 14.70
N GLN A 163 12.66 11.87 15.50
CA GLN A 163 13.08 10.98 16.59
C GLN A 163 13.80 9.73 16.05
N ASP A 164 13.26 9.12 15.00
CA ASP A 164 13.77 7.88 14.42
C ASP A 164 14.99 8.08 13.51
N TYR A 165 15.19 9.30 12.98
CA TYR A 165 16.24 9.62 12.03
C TYR A 165 17.63 9.14 12.46
N PRO A 166 18.14 9.41 13.68
CA PRO A 166 19.53 9.11 14.03
C PRO A 166 19.84 7.62 14.11
N ASN A 167 18.86 6.80 14.51
CA ASN A 167 19.05 5.42 14.93
C ASN A 167 18.76 4.38 13.82
N HIS A 168 18.38 4.84 12.63
CA HIS A 168 18.02 3.95 11.53
C HIS A 168 19.09 3.84 10.42
N SER A 169 18.84 2.91 9.50
CA SER A 169 19.70 2.63 8.34
C SER A 169 19.85 3.84 7.41
N ALA A 170 20.90 3.84 6.59
CA ALA A 170 21.14 4.91 5.60
C ALA A 170 19.96 5.09 4.62
N ALA A 171 19.32 3.99 4.20
CA ALA A 171 18.17 4.04 3.31
C ALA A 171 16.94 4.68 3.97
N TYR A 172 16.69 4.39 5.25
CA TYR A 172 15.62 5.05 6.00
C TYR A 172 15.90 6.54 6.20
N LYS A 173 17.13 6.89 6.58
CA LYS A 173 17.58 8.29 6.71
C LYS A 173 17.38 9.06 5.41
N LEU A 174 17.71 8.46 4.25
CA LEU A 174 17.50 9.08 2.95
C LEU A 174 16.01 9.37 2.68
N ALA A 175 15.14 8.39 2.90
CA ALA A 175 13.69 8.57 2.71
C ALA A 175 13.12 9.61 3.69
N SER A 176 13.51 9.55 4.96
CA SER A 176 13.08 10.50 5.99
C SER A 176 13.53 11.92 5.68
N LYS A 177 14.77 12.11 5.22
CA LYS A 177 15.32 13.41 4.80
C LYS A 177 14.54 13.99 3.62
N GLU A 178 14.11 13.16 2.68
CA GLU A 178 13.26 13.58 1.55
C GLU A 178 11.95 14.19 2.05
N ILE A 179 11.28 13.53 2.99
CA ILE A 179 10.00 13.98 3.56
C ILE A 179 10.18 15.19 4.46
N LEU A 180 11.15 15.17 5.38
CA LEU A 180 11.42 16.28 6.29
C LEU A 180 11.75 17.58 5.55
N LYS A 181 12.40 17.51 4.39
CA LYS A 181 12.63 18.69 3.52
C LYS A 181 11.33 19.27 2.95
N LYS A 182 10.33 18.43 2.68
CA LYS A 182 9.02 18.82 2.15
C LYS A 182 8.06 19.33 3.24
N LEU A 183 8.35 19.05 4.51
CA LEU A 183 7.61 19.49 5.70
C LEU A 183 8.21 20.75 6.36
N LYS A 184 9.15 21.41 5.68
CA LYS A 184 9.74 22.68 6.12
C LYS A 184 8.86 23.86 5.74
#